data_AF-A0A2J6W2X6-F1
#
_entry.id   AF-A0A2J6W2X6-F1
#
_cell.length_a   1.000
_cell.length_b   1.000
_cell.length_c   1.000
_cell.angle_alpha   90.00
_cell.angle_beta   90.00
_cell.angle_gamma   90.00
#
_symmetry.space_group_name_H-M   'P 1'
#
loop_
_entity.id
_entity.type
_entity.pdbx_description
1 polymer ?
#
loop_
_entity_poly.entity_id
_entity_poly.type
_entity_poly.pdbx_seq_one_letter_code
_entity_poly.pdbx_strand_id
1 'polypeptide(L)'
;MGIKEQYYNFIWDCVRNGLNNDGIISLKRYDQVLNNFLKTYKSFSEIPVYARFYLIVQSFIFTTIDQIIDILINEYGIKDMEGYFQELLDLFSDLRRDIVQEAKEYNVYDDNYKKTLILIDIIRTLIERLIKNI
;
A
#
# COMPACT_ATOMS: atom_id res chain seq x y z
N MET A 1 -8.32 -16.25 -9.61
CA MET A 1 -8.12 -15.13 -8.67
C MET A 1 -6.82 -14.46 -9.05
N GLY A 2 -6.89 -13.27 -9.68
CA GLY A 2 -5.70 -12.54 -10.16
C GLY A 2 -4.86 -11.98 -8.99
N ILE A 3 -3.63 -11.54 -9.25
CA ILE A 3 -2.73 -11.03 -8.19
C ILE A 3 -3.35 -9.77 -7.58
N LYS A 4 -3.91 -8.89 -8.41
CA LYS A 4 -4.67 -7.72 -7.95
C LYS A 4 -5.77 -8.06 -6.93
N GLU A 5 -6.59 -9.08 -7.20
CA GLU A 5 -7.69 -9.49 -6.31
C GLU A 5 -7.18 -10.09 -5.00
N GLN A 6 -6.11 -10.89 -5.08
CA GLN A 6 -5.43 -11.44 -3.90
C GLN A 6 -4.93 -10.31 -2.99
N TYR A 7 -4.27 -9.31 -3.57
CA TYR A 7 -3.68 -8.20 -2.82
C TYR A 7 -4.75 -7.29 -2.22
N TYR A 8 -5.81 -7.00 -2.98
CA TYR A 8 -6.93 -6.21 -2.50
C TYR A 8 -7.63 -6.87 -1.30
N ASN A 9 -7.90 -8.18 -1.40
CA ASN A 9 -8.49 -8.96 -0.32
C ASN A 9 -7.58 -9.00 0.92
N PHE A 10 -6.28 -9.19 0.71
CA PHE A 10 -5.28 -9.19 1.79
C PHE A 10 -5.23 -7.85 2.52
N ILE A 11 -5.21 -6.74 1.78
CA ILE A 11 -5.23 -5.38 2.36
C ILE A 11 -6.45 -5.20 3.25
N TRP A 12 -7.65 -5.51 2.77
CA TRP A 12 -8.87 -5.35 3.56
C TRP A 12 -8.98 -6.30 4.75
N ASP A 13 -8.42 -7.50 4.64
CA ASP A 13 -8.30 -8.39 5.80
C ASP A 13 -7.40 -7.76 6.88
N CYS A 14 -6.25 -7.23 6.48
CA CYS A 14 -5.35 -6.53 7.39
C CYS A 14 -5.97 -5.27 8.00
N VAL A 15 -6.82 -4.54 7.27
CA VAL A 15 -7.56 -3.38 7.82
C VAL A 15 -8.48 -3.79 8.96
N ARG A 16 -9.13 -4.95 8.84
CA ARG A 16 -10.06 -5.46 9.85
C ARG A 16 -9.32 -6.05 11.05
N ASN A 17 -8.28 -6.83 10.78
CA ASN A 17 -7.70 -7.75 11.74
C ASN A 17 -6.28 -7.37 12.22
N GLY A 18 -5.63 -6.43 11.54
CA GLY A 18 -4.20 -6.13 11.71
C GLY A 18 -3.34 -7.12 10.95
N LEU A 19 -2.03 -6.87 10.90
CA LEU A 19 -1.06 -7.76 10.26
C LEU A 19 -0.47 -8.74 11.29
N ASN A 20 -0.46 -10.02 10.95
CA ASN A 20 0.01 -11.11 11.84
C ASN A 20 1.15 -11.96 11.26
N ASN A 21 1.48 -11.80 9.99
CA ASN A 21 2.59 -12.49 9.33
C ASN A 21 3.22 -11.62 8.23
N ASP A 22 4.46 -11.95 7.88
CA ASP A 22 5.13 -11.39 6.69
C ASP A 22 4.54 -12.04 5.42
N GLY A 23 4.29 -11.22 4.41
CA GLY A 23 3.78 -11.68 3.12
C GLY A 23 3.75 -10.55 2.10
N ILE A 24 2.55 -10.16 1.68
CA ILE A 24 2.33 -9.02 0.78
C ILE A 24 2.76 -7.70 1.43
N ILE A 25 2.61 -7.60 2.75
CA ILE A 25 3.10 -6.49 3.57
C ILE A 25 4.16 -7.04 4.52
N SER A 26 5.29 -6.34 4.64
CA SER A 26 6.31 -6.66 5.63
C SER A 26 5.87 -6.21 7.03
N LEU A 27 5.94 -7.10 8.01
CA LEU A 27 5.77 -6.83 9.44
C LEU A 27 6.65 -5.68 9.90
N LYS A 28 7.92 -5.65 9.46
CA LYS A 28 8.84 -4.55 9.80
C LYS A 28 8.30 -3.20 9.33
N ARG A 29 7.80 -3.11 8.09
CA ARG A 29 7.23 -1.86 7.56
C ARG A 29 5.89 -1.53 8.21
N TYR A 30 5.06 -2.53 8.44
CA TYR A 30 3.82 -2.41 9.17
C TYR A 30 4.04 -1.85 10.57
N ASP A 31 4.93 -2.45 11.37
CA ASP A 31 5.22 -2.02 12.73
C ASP A 31 5.77 -0.58 12.78
N GLN A 32 6.65 -0.23 11.83
CA GLN A 32 7.15 1.15 11.71
C GLN A 32 6.04 2.17 11.48
N VAL A 33 5.07 1.85 10.60
CA VAL A 33 3.93 2.74 10.33
C VAL A 33 2.96 2.72 11.51
N LEU A 34 2.62 1.55 12.03
CA LEU A 34 1.74 1.36 13.19
C LEU A 34 2.23 2.18 14.39
N ASN A 35 3.52 2.16 14.70
CA ASN A 35 4.11 2.95 15.78
C ASN A 35 3.87 4.46 15.65
N ASN A 36 3.67 4.99 14.44
CA ASN A 36 3.29 6.39 14.27
C ASN A 36 1.82 6.64 14.60
N PHE A 37 0.93 5.73 14.24
CA PHE A 37 -0.49 5.81 14.60
C PHE A 37 -0.68 5.61 16.12
N LEU A 38 0.12 4.73 16.73
CA LEU A 38 0.07 4.48 18.17
C LEU A 38 0.55 5.66 19.04
N LYS A 39 1.09 6.73 18.44
CA LYS A 39 1.30 8.01 19.14
C LYS A 39 -0.02 8.73 19.46
N THR A 40 -1.07 8.40 18.72
CA THR A 40 -2.41 9.00 18.85
C THR A 40 -3.43 8.01 19.42
N TYR A 41 -3.33 6.72 19.08
CA TYR A 41 -4.25 5.67 19.49
C TYR A 41 -3.55 4.67 20.43
N LYS A 42 -4.25 4.06 21.39
CA LYS A 42 -3.58 3.17 22.36
C LYS A 42 -3.28 1.78 21.79
N SER A 43 -4.04 1.35 20.79
CA SER A 43 -3.90 0.04 20.15
C SER A 43 -4.48 0.06 18.74
N PHE A 44 -4.16 -0.95 17.93
CA PHE A 44 -4.70 -1.10 16.58
C PHE A 44 -6.25 -1.12 16.57
N SER A 45 -6.87 -1.81 17.52
CA SER A 45 -8.33 -1.93 17.62
C SER A 45 -9.04 -0.64 18.01
N GLU A 46 -8.31 0.37 18.50
CA GLU A 46 -8.85 1.71 18.77
C GLU A 46 -8.70 2.67 17.58
N ILE A 47 -7.88 2.34 16.58
CA ILE A 47 -7.75 3.16 15.37
C ILE A 47 -9.08 3.08 14.59
N PRO A 48 -9.68 4.18 14.13
CA PRO A 48 -10.85 4.15 13.24
C PRO A 48 -10.57 3.39 11.94
N VAL A 49 -11.58 2.74 11.36
CA VAL A 49 -11.41 1.89 10.16
C VAL A 49 -10.75 2.64 9.00
N TYR A 50 -11.19 3.87 8.69
CA TYR A 50 -10.58 4.68 7.63
C TYR A 50 -9.08 4.96 7.89
N ALA A 51 -8.69 5.15 9.16
CA ALA A 51 -7.31 5.39 9.55
C ALA A 51 -6.47 4.10 9.52
N ARG A 52 -7.07 2.94 9.85
CA ARG A 52 -6.44 1.63 9.61
C ARG A 52 -6.21 1.40 8.12
N PHE A 53 -7.16 1.78 7.27
CA PHE A 53 -6.97 1.71 5.82
C PHE A 53 -5.75 2.51 5.36
N TYR A 54 -5.59 3.75 5.82
CA TYR A 54 -4.39 4.54 5.53
C TYR A 54 -3.11 3.88 6.05
N LEU A 55 -3.12 3.36 7.28
CA LEU A 55 -1.98 2.63 7.85
C LEU A 55 -1.58 1.46 6.95
N ILE A 56 -2.51 0.58 6.61
CA ILE A 56 -2.25 -0.64 5.83
C ILE A 56 -1.76 -0.28 4.42
N VAL A 57 -2.39 0.69 3.77
CA VAL A 57 -1.97 1.12 2.42
C VAL A 57 -0.57 1.74 2.47
N GLN A 58 -0.24 2.56 3.47
CA GLN A 58 1.12 3.08 3.63
C GLN A 58 2.14 1.93 3.80
N SER A 59 1.84 0.96 4.65
CA SER A 59 2.71 -0.21 4.88
C SER A 59 2.90 -1.07 3.61
N PHE A 60 1.83 -1.26 2.84
CA PHE A 60 1.88 -1.95 1.55
C PHE A 60 2.79 -1.21 0.57
N ILE A 61 2.61 0.11 0.39
CA ILE A 61 3.43 0.91 -0.53
C ILE A 61 4.92 0.83 -0.16
N PHE A 62 5.28 0.97 1.12
CA PHE A 62 6.68 0.85 1.52
C PHE A 62 7.25 -0.54 1.26
N THR A 63 6.47 -1.59 1.49
CA THR A 63 6.88 -2.96 1.18
C THR A 63 7.09 -3.16 -0.32
N THR A 64 6.17 -2.66 -1.15
CA THR A 64 6.27 -2.74 -2.61
C THR A 64 7.47 -1.96 -3.14
N ILE A 65 7.79 -0.79 -2.57
CA ILE A 65 9.00 -0.03 -2.95
C ILE A 65 10.25 -0.85 -2.68
N ASP A 66 10.36 -1.46 -1.48
CA ASP A 66 11.51 -2.30 -1.13
C ASP A 66 11.64 -3.48 -2.12
N GLN A 67 10.54 -4.19 -2.38
CA GLN A 67 10.52 -5.30 -3.33
C GLN A 67 10.92 -4.90 -4.74
N ILE A 68 10.45 -3.75 -5.23
CA ILE A 68 10.83 -3.24 -6.54
C ILE A 68 12.32 -2.91 -6.57
N ILE A 69 12.86 -2.25 -5.53
CA ILE A 69 14.29 -1.96 -5.44
C ILE A 69 15.10 -3.26 -5.48
N ASP A 70 14.68 -4.28 -4.73
CA ASP A 70 15.34 -5.58 -4.71
C ASP A 70 15.33 -6.26 -6.09
N ILE A 71 14.21 -6.18 -6.82
CA ILE A 71 14.11 -6.67 -8.21
C ILE A 71 15.09 -5.93 -9.11
N LEU A 72 15.14 -4.59 -9.02
CA LEU A 72 16.02 -3.76 -9.86
C LEU A 72 17.51 -4.02 -9.61
N ILE A 73 17.89 -4.40 -8.38
CA ILE A 73 19.27 -4.69 -8.02
C ILE A 73 19.67 -6.12 -8.42
N ASN A 74 18.77 -7.09 -8.25
CA ASN A 74 19.13 -8.51 -8.29
C ASN A 74 18.67 -9.25 -9.55
N GLU A 75 17.68 -8.75 -10.30
CA GLU A 75 17.14 -9.45 -11.46
C GLU A 75 17.67 -8.92 -12.79
N TYR A 76 18.16 -9.85 -13.63
CA TYR A 76 18.62 -9.55 -14.98
C TYR A 76 17.48 -9.47 -16.01
N GLY A 77 16.23 -9.75 -15.61
CA GLY A 77 15.08 -9.99 -16.50
C GLY A 77 13.86 -9.13 -16.23
N ILE A 78 14.04 -7.83 -15.91
CA ILE A 78 12.94 -6.88 -15.61
C ILE A 78 11.84 -6.87 -16.70
N LYS A 79 12.19 -7.21 -17.95
CA LYS A 79 11.23 -7.24 -19.06
C LYS A 79 10.09 -8.23 -18.86
N ASP A 80 10.35 -9.37 -18.24
CA ASP A 80 9.33 -10.40 -18.01
C ASP A 80 8.35 -10.01 -16.88
N MET A 81 8.63 -8.92 -16.16
CA MET A 81 7.84 -8.40 -15.05
C MET A 81 6.81 -7.33 -15.48
N GLU A 82 6.72 -6.97 -16.76
CA GLU A 82 5.78 -5.94 -17.25
C GLU A 82 4.34 -6.22 -16.81
N GLY A 83 3.87 -7.47 -16.95
CA GLY A 83 2.53 -7.87 -16.54
C GLY A 83 2.28 -7.70 -15.03
N TYR A 84 3.26 -8.03 -14.20
CA TYR A 84 3.19 -7.81 -12.76
C TYR A 84 3.12 -6.32 -12.41
N PHE A 85 3.95 -5.49 -13.05
CA PHE A 85 3.91 -4.04 -12.86
C PHE A 85 2.58 -3.42 -13.30
N GLN A 86 1.99 -3.91 -14.39
CA GLN A 86 0.67 -3.46 -14.83
C GLN A 86 -0.42 -3.80 -13.80
N GLU A 87 -0.41 -5.02 -13.23
CA GLU A 87 -1.35 -5.39 -12.17
C GLU A 87 -1.17 -4.54 -10.90
N LEU A 88 0.07 -4.23 -10.51
CA LEU A 88 0.33 -3.30 -9.40
C LEU A 88 -0.19 -1.89 -9.70
N LEU A 89 0.03 -1.38 -10.92
CA LEU A 89 -0.43 -0.05 -11.31
C LEU A 89 -1.96 0.07 -11.25
N ASP A 90 -2.66 -0.97 -11.71
CA ASP A 90 -4.11 -1.05 -11.64
C ASP A 90 -4.60 -1.12 -10.18
N LEU A 91 -3.93 -1.92 -9.33
CA LEU A 91 -4.23 -1.99 -7.90
C LEU A 91 -4.04 -0.63 -7.22
N PHE A 92 -2.92 0.06 -7.45
CA PHE A 92 -2.68 1.37 -6.85
C PHE A 92 -3.66 2.44 -7.35
N SER A 93 -4.13 2.32 -8.59
CA SER A 93 -5.16 3.22 -9.12
C SER A 93 -6.51 3.01 -8.41
N ASP A 94 -6.87 1.76 -8.10
CA ASP A 94 -8.06 1.45 -7.30
C ASP A 94 -7.90 1.90 -5.84
N LEU A 95 -6.78 1.60 -5.18
CA LEU A 95 -6.52 2.05 -3.81
C LEU A 95 -6.55 3.59 -3.71
N ARG A 96 -6.06 4.30 -4.73
CA ARG A 96 -6.16 5.76 -4.79
C ARG A 96 -7.60 6.24 -4.77
N ARG A 97 -8.46 5.63 -5.59
CA ARG A 97 -9.89 5.94 -5.63
C ARG A 97 -10.52 5.70 -4.27
N ASP A 98 -10.21 4.57 -3.65
CA ASP A 98 -10.77 4.18 -2.37
C ASP A 98 -10.33 5.13 -1.25
N ILE A 99 -9.07 5.62 -1.24
CA ILE A 99 -8.62 6.66 -0.29
C ILE A 99 -9.44 7.95 -0.42
N VAL A 100 -9.69 8.40 -1.67
CA VAL A 100 -10.49 9.61 -1.91
C VAL A 100 -11.94 9.41 -1.47
N GLN A 101 -12.48 8.21 -1.70
CA GLN A 101 -13.84 7.86 -1.31
C GLN A 101 -13.99 7.81 0.22
N GLU A 102 -13.10 7.12 0.92
CA GLU A 102 -13.08 7.04 2.39
C GLU A 102 -12.97 8.44 3.00
N ALA A 103 -12.06 9.28 2.51
CA ALA A 103 -11.93 10.66 2.99
C ALA A 103 -13.23 11.47 2.83
N LYS A 104 -13.94 11.27 1.71
CA LYS A 104 -15.22 11.92 1.45
C LYS A 104 -16.34 11.38 2.34
N GLU A 105 -16.41 10.06 2.52
CA GLU A 105 -17.44 9.39 3.31
C GLU A 105 -17.35 9.74 4.79
N TYR A 106 -16.13 9.73 5.35
CA TYR A 106 -15.89 10.08 6.74
C TYR A 106 -15.67 11.59 6.96
N ASN A 107 -15.62 12.39 5.89
CA ASN A 107 -15.28 13.82 5.92
C ASN A 107 -13.95 14.11 6.62
N VAL A 108 -12.91 13.32 6.31
CA VAL A 108 -11.57 13.41 6.93
C VAL A 108 -10.50 13.64 5.87
N TYR A 109 -9.86 14.81 5.94
CA TYR A 109 -8.76 15.24 5.07
C TYR A 109 -7.49 15.55 5.87
N ASP A 110 -7.18 14.66 6.81
CA ASP A 110 -6.05 14.80 7.74
C ASP A 110 -4.69 14.56 7.07
N ASP A 111 -3.62 14.64 7.87
CA ASP A 111 -2.25 14.44 7.37
C ASP A 111 -2.01 13.00 6.90
N ASN A 112 -2.70 12.01 7.48
CA ASN A 112 -2.58 10.63 7.04
C ASN A 112 -3.20 10.43 5.66
N TYR A 113 -4.37 11.02 5.40
CA TYR A 113 -4.98 11.04 4.07
C TYR A 113 -4.02 11.66 3.03
N LYS A 114 -3.52 12.88 3.29
CA LYS A 114 -2.62 13.59 2.37
C LYS A 114 -1.35 12.80 2.10
N LYS A 115 -0.73 12.28 3.16
CA LYS A 115 0.47 11.45 3.07
C LYS A 115 0.23 10.19 2.25
N THR A 116 -0.88 9.49 2.48
CA THR A 116 -1.19 8.25 1.76
C THR A 116 -1.43 8.52 0.28
N LEU A 117 -2.13 9.59 -0.08
CA LEU A 117 -2.29 10.00 -1.49
C LEU A 117 -0.96 10.31 -2.17
N ILE A 118 -0.10 11.10 -1.52
CA ILE A 118 1.22 11.42 -2.07
C ILE A 118 2.05 10.15 -2.29
N LEU A 119 2.04 9.23 -1.32
CA LEU A 119 2.76 7.96 -1.44
C LEU A 119 2.24 7.12 -2.60
N ILE A 120 0.91 7.04 -2.78
CA ILE A 120 0.31 6.37 -3.93
C ILE A 120 0.75 6.99 -5.25
N ASP A 121 0.73 8.32 -5.35
CA ASP A 121 1.09 9.01 -6.58
C ASP A 121 2.58 8.81 -6.93
N ILE A 122 3.46 8.74 -5.91
CA ILE A 122 4.88 8.41 -6.07
C ILE A 122 5.07 6.99 -6.60
N ILE A 123 4.47 5.98 -5.95
CA ILE A 123 4.68 4.58 -6.37
C ILE A 123 4.08 4.29 -7.74
N ARG A 124 2.91 4.88 -8.07
CA ARG A 124 2.32 4.79 -9.40
C ARG A 124 3.25 5.37 -10.46
N THR A 125 3.78 6.57 -10.22
CA THR A 125 4.74 7.20 -11.14
C THR A 125 6.00 6.35 -11.33
N LEU A 126 6.48 5.73 -10.25
CA LEU A 126 7.64 4.84 -10.30
C LEU A 126 7.35 3.62 -11.19
N ILE A 127 6.22 2.95 -10.97
CA ILE A 127 5.80 1.76 -11.74
C ILE A 127 5.54 2.10 -13.20
N GLU A 128 4.85 3.20 -13.49
CA GLU A 128 4.64 3.67 -14.87
C GLU A 128 5.96 3.91 -15.61
N ARG A 129 6.97 4.43 -14.91
CA ARG A 129 8.31 4.60 -15.48
C ARG A 129 9.00 3.27 -15.71
N LEU A 130 8.84 2.29 -14.82
CA LEU A 130 9.42 0.95 -15.02
C LEU A 130 8.83 0.28 -16.27
N ILE A 131 7.50 0.30 -16.42
CA ILE A 131 6.81 -0.24 -17.60
C ILE A 131 7.32 0.42 -18.89
N LYS A 132 7.45 1.75 -18.91
CA LYS A 132 7.92 2.49 -20.11
C LYS A 132 9.37 2.21 -20.50
N ASN A 133 10.19 1.68 -19.60
CA ASN A 133 11.61 1.42 -19.83
C ASN A 133 11.93 -0.08 -20.02
N ILE A 134 10.93 -0.94 -19.99
CA ILE A 134 10.99 -2.36 -20.39
C ILE A 134 10.92 -2.48 -21.91
#